data_AF-A0A514XJ90-F1
#
_entry.id   AF-A0A514XJ90-F1
#
_cell.length_a   1.000
_cell.length_b   1.000
_cell.length_c   1.000
_cell.angle_alpha   90.00
_cell.angle_beta   90.00
_cell.angle_gamma   90.00
#
_symmetry.space_group_name_H-M   'P 1'
#
loop_
_entity.id
_entity.type
_entity.pdbx_description
1 polymer ?
#
loop_
_entity_poly.entity_id
_entity_poly.type
_entity_poly.pdbx_seq_one_letter_code
_entity_poly.pdbx_strand_id
1 'polypeptide(L)'
;MTLRGREQQVSRVHHILRSALERRQNLNPKYSLRNFAKDLAVNPSFVSRILTGKQTVPTSRLEQIIQTLEMDAHTSKMLKIELIKDYMKELGLHEKELLKEELWEAVSDEVI
;
A
#
# COMPACT_ATOMS: atom_id res chain seq x y z
N MET A 1 -10.08 -20.57 -24.15
CA MET A 1 -10.73 -19.43 -23.48
C MET A 1 -9.99 -19.15 -22.18
N THR A 2 -9.93 -17.87 -21.82
CA THR A 2 -8.80 -17.19 -21.16
C THR A 2 -8.58 -17.60 -19.70
N LEU A 3 -7.33 -18.00 -19.42
CA LEU A 3 -6.59 -18.11 -18.16
C LEU A 3 -7.33 -17.69 -16.86
N ARG A 4 -8.00 -18.64 -16.19
CA ARG A 4 -8.15 -18.66 -14.73
C ARG A 4 -6.84 -19.19 -14.14
N GLY A 5 -6.10 -18.37 -13.41
CA GLY A 5 -4.83 -18.80 -12.80
C GLY A 5 -3.96 -17.71 -12.19
N ARG A 6 -4.47 -16.47 -12.07
CA ARG A 6 -3.86 -15.42 -11.24
C ARG A 6 -4.85 -15.00 -10.16
N GLU A 7 -5.39 -15.96 -9.43
CA GLU A 7 -6.06 -15.65 -8.18
C GLU A 7 -4.98 -15.43 -7.11
N GLN A 8 -4.68 -14.14 -6.95
CA GLN A 8 -4.43 -13.49 -5.68
C GLN A 8 -3.15 -13.84 -4.93
N GLN A 9 -2.06 -13.23 -5.39
CA GLN A 9 -1.13 -12.60 -4.48
C GLN A 9 -1.19 -11.09 -4.68
N VAL A 10 -2.37 -10.52 -4.43
CA VAL A 10 -2.56 -9.08 -4.52
C VAL A 10 -2.18 -8.51 -3.14
N SER A 11 -1.02 -7.85 -3.05
CA SER A 11 -0.46 -7.28 -1.81
C SER A 11 -1.52 -6.52 -1.01
N ARG A 12 -1.73 -6.79 0.29
CA ARG A 12 -2.80 -6.13 1.08
C ARG A 12 -2.76 -4.60 1.07
N VAL A 13 -1.63 -3.99 0.66
CA VAL A 13 -1.50 -2.56 0.35
C VAL A 13 -2.60 -2.05 -0.59
N HIS A 14 -2.87 -2.75 -1.71
CA HIS A 14 -3.89 -2.27 -2.66
C HIS A 14 -5.30 -2.31 -2.07
N HIS A 15 -5.59 -3.25 -1.17
CA HIS A 15 -6.87 -3.32 -0.46
C HIS A 15 -7.03 -2.14 0.50
N ILE A 16 -5.99 -1.83 1.28
CA ILE A 16 -5.99 -0.68 2.21
C ILE A 16 -6.27 0.62 1.43
N LEU A 17 -5.58 0.84 0.31
CA LEU A 17 -5.76 2.03 -0.52
C LEU A 17 -7.12 2.06 -1.23
N ARG A 18 -7.64 0.91 -1.65
CA ARG A 18 -8.97 0.78 -2.23
C ARG A 18 -10.05 1.14 -1.21
N SER A 19 -9.95 0.63 0.01
CA SER A 19 -10.88 0.99 1.08
C SER A 19 -10.83 2.47 1.42
N ALA A 20 -9.65 3.10 1.37
CA ALA A 20 -9.55 4.56 1.55
C ALA A 20 -10.26 5.34 0.44
N LEU A 21 -10.13 4.91 -0.83
CA LEU A 21 -10.86 5.48 -1.96
C LEU A 21 -12.37 5.31 -1.77
N GLU A 22 -12.84 4.11 -1.44
CA GLU A 22 -14.25 3.80 -1.24
C GLU A 22 -14.86 4.64 -0.11
N ARG A 23 -14.14 4.85 1.01
CA ARG A 23 -14.58 5.74 2.09
C ARG A 23 -14.83 7.17 1.58
N ARG A 24 -13.92 7.73 0.77
CA ARG A 24 -14.09 9.08 0.19
C ARG A 24 -15.22 9.14 -0.82
N GLN A 25 -15.44 8.06 -1.60
CA GLN A 25 -16.56 7.94 -2.52
C GLN A 25 -17.91 7.86 -1.81
N ASN A 26 -17.96 7.18 -0.67
CA ASN A 26 -19.17 7.10 0.15
C ASN A 26 -19.53 8.47 0.75
N LEU A 27 -18.53 9.26 1.15
CA LEU A 27 -18.72 10.62 1.66
C LEU A 27 -19.06 11.62 0.55
N ASN A 28 -18.46 11.45 -0.62
CA ASN A 28 -18.70 12.28 -1.80
C ASN A 28 -18.82 11.40 -3.05
N PRO A 29 -20.04 11.11 -3.53
CA PRO A 29 -20.26 10.25 -4.70
C PRO A 29 -19.62 10.76 -5.99
N LYS A 30 -19.26 12.05 -6.07
CA LYS A 30 -18.53 12.63 -7.23
C LYS A 30 -17.02 12.44 -7.13
N TYR A 31 -16.51 11.93 -6.01
CA TYR A 31 -15.10 11.70 -5.79
C TYR A 31 -14.61 10.56 -6.70
N SER A 32 -13.73 10.91 -7.64
CA SER A 32 -13.26 9.97 -8.65
C SER A 32 -11.84 9.47 -8.37
N LEU A 33 -11.42 8.44 -9.11
CA LEU A 33 -10.01 8.01 -9.13
C LEU A 33 -9.05 9.18 -9.44
N ARG A 34 -9.48 10.14 -10.27
CA ARG A 34 -8.68 11.33 -10.58
C ARG A 34 -8.56 12.27 -9.39
N ASN A 35 -9.58 12.40 -8.56
CA ASN A 35 -9.50 13.16 -7.31
C ASN A 35 -8.53 12.49 -6.35
N PHE A 36 -8.62 11.16 -6.20
CA PHE A 36 -7.69 10.39 -5.38
C PHE A 36 -6.24 10.52 -5.83
N ALA A 37 -5.99 10.47 -7.14
CA ALA A 37 -4.66 10.69 -7.68
C ALA A 37 -4.14 12.10 -7.45
N LYS A 38 -5.01 13.12 -7.51
CA LYS A 38 -4.66 14.50 -7.18
C LYS A 38 -4.28 14.66 -5.72
N ASP A 39 -5.08 14.10 -4.81
CA ASP A 39 -4.81 14.14 -3.37
C ASP A 39 -3.43 13.53 -3.08
N LEU A 40 -3.16 12.36 -3.67
CA LEU A 40 -1.87 11.67 -3.54
C LEU A 40 -0.71 12.29 -4.35
N ALA A 41 -0.94 13.40 -5.06
CA ALA A 41 0.02 14.07 -5.93
C ALA A 41 0.72 13.13 -6.95
N VAL A 42 -0.06 12.27 -7.62
CA VAL A 42 0.41 11.29 -8.60
C VAL A 42 -0.47 11.23 -9.84
N ASN A 43 0.02 10.59 -10.91
CA ASN A 43 -0.77 10.38 -12.12
C ASN A 43 -1.88 9.31 -11.87
N PRO A 44 -3.10 9.49 -12.40
CA PRO A 44 -4.16 8.47 -12.35
C PRO A 44 -3.75 7.05 -12.80
N SER A 45 -2.86 6.93 -13.80
CA SER A 45 -2.34 5.63 -14.25
C SER A 45 -1.52 4.93 -13.17
N PHE A 46 -0.75 5.68 -12.37
CA PHE A 46 0.02 5.14 -11.26
C PHE A 46 -0.91 4.59 -10.17
N VAL A 47 -1.92 5.36 -9.77
CA VAL A 47 -2.95 4.90 -8.82
C VAL A 47 -3.66 3.66 -9.33
N SER A 48 -4.06 3.63 -10.60
CA SER A 48 -4.73 2.46 -11.19
C SER A 48 -3.88 1.20 -11.10
N ARG A 49 -2.57 1.31 -11.35
CA ARG A 49 -1.63 0.18 -11.21
C ARG A 49 -1.49 -0.27 -9.75
N ILE A 50 -1.41 0.66 -8.81
CA ILE A 50 -1.36 0.32 -7.38
C ILE A 50 -2.65 -0.38 -6.94
N LEU A 51 -3.82 0.18 -7.25
CA LEU A 51 -5.13 -0.37 -6.84
C LEU A 51 -5.45 -1.73 -7.48
N THR A 52 -4.72 -2.11 -8.54
CA THR A 52 -4.82 -3.42 -9.18
C THR A 52 -3.69 -4.36 -8.79
N GLY A 53 -2.80 -3.95 -7.89
CA GLY A 53 -1.64 -4.72 -7.44
C GLY A 53 -0.55 -4.91 -8.51
N LYS A 54 -0.60 -4.15 -9.60
CA LYS A 54 0.38 -4.20 -10.70
C LYS A 54 1.63 -3.35 -10.41
N GLN A 55 1.61 -2.57 -9.33
CA GLN A 55 2.71 -1.71 -8.90
C GLN A 55 2.68 -1.59 -7.38
N THR A 56 3.85 -1.72 -6.74
CA THR A 56 4.05 -1.46 -5.32
C THR A 56 4.14 0.05 -5.05
N VAL A 57 3.77 0.45 -3.83
CA VAL A 57 3.92 1.84 -3.39
C VAL A 57 5.39 2.07 -3.01
N PRO A 58 6.08 3.07 -3.58
CA PRO A 58 7.42 3.43 -3.13
C PRO A 58 7.40 3.86 -1.67
N THR A 59 8.33 3.34 -0.87
CA THR A 59 8.49 3.70 0.56
C THR A 59 8.66 5.20 0.75
N SER A 60 9.36 5.88 -0.17
CA SER A 60 9.52 7.35 -0.18
C SER A 60 8.21 8.16 -0.24
N ARG A 61 7.08 7.53 -0.57
CA ARG A 61 5.76 8.17 -0.61
C ARG A 61 4.85 7.74 0.55
N LEU A 62 5.30 6.83 1.40
CA LEU A 62 4.47 6.20 2.43
C LEU A 62 3.93 7.22 3.43
N GLU A 63 4.81 8.05 3.99
CA GLU A 63 4.40 9.09 4.95
C GLU A 63 3.43 10.09 4.33
N GLN A 64 3.70 10.53 3.08
CA GLN A 64 2.80 11.41 2.35
C GLN A 64 1.40 10.77 2.18
N ILE A 65 1.35 9.48 1.83
CA ILE A 65 0.09 8.74 1.64
C ILE A 65 -0.66 8.62 2.97
N ILE A 66 0.02 8.25 4.06
CA ILE A 66 -0.58 8.11 5.40
C ILE A 66 -1.22 9.44 5.82
N GLN A 67 -0.47 10.54 5.67
CA GLN A 67 -0.95 11.88 6.03
C GLN A 67 -2.11 12.33 5.17
N THR A 68 -1.99 12.19 3.84
CA THR A 68 -3.03 12.63 2.89
C THR A 68 -4.34 11.86 3.06
N LEU A 69 -4.24 10.56 3.36
CA LEU A 69 -5.39 9.69 3.55
C LEU A 69 -5.94 9.72 4.98
N GLU A 70 -5.34 10.52 5.86
CA GLU A 70 -5.72 10.66 7.27
C GLU A 70 -5.88 9.29 7.94
N MET A 71 -4.92 8.40 7.68
CA MET A 71 -4.97 7.04 8.20
C MET A 71 -4.76 7.04 9.70
N ASP A 72 -5.61 6.33 10.43
CA ASP A 72 -5.41 6.10 11.86
C ASP A 72 -4.14 5.26 12.13
N ALA A 73 -3.70 5.24 13.39
CA ALA A 73 -2.50 4.53 13.82
C ALA A 73 -2.52 3.03 13.49
N HIS A 74 -3.70 2.40 13.50
CA HIS A 74 -3.83 0.99 13.18
C HIS A 74 -3.67 0.73 11.67
N THR A 75 -4.39 1.49 10.85
CA THR A 75 -4.37 1.39 9.38
C THR A 75 -3.00 1.72 8.82
N SER A 76 -2.35 2.78 9.33
CA SER A 76 -0.99 3.16 8.95
C SER A 76 0.03 2.08 9.33
N LYS A 77 -0.06 1.50 10.53
CA LYS A 77 0.78 0.36 10.94
C LYS A 77 0.58 -0.85 10.02
N MET A 78 -0.66 -1.18 9.68
CA MET A 78 -0.96 -2.28 8.75
C MET A 78 -0.36 -2.01 7.37
N LEU A 79 -0.46 -0.78 6.84
CA LEU A 79 0.14 -0.41 5.57
C LEU A 79 1.68 -0.59 5.60
N LYS A 80 2.35 -0.12 6.65
CA LYS A 80 3.80 -0.26 6.85
C LYS A 80 4.23 -1.73 6.87
N ILE A 81 3.54 -2.56 7.65
CA ILE A 81 3.82 -4.01 7.75
C ILE A 81 3.69 -4.68 6.38
N GLU A 82 2.62 -4.40 5.63
CA GLU A 82 2.40 -5.04 4.34
C GLU A 82 3.43 -4.61 3.28
N LEU A 83 3.91 -3.35 3.33
CA LEU A 83 5.01 -2.91 2.47
C LEU A 83 6.33 -3.60 2.79
N ILE A 84 6.65 -3.76 4.08
CA ILE A 84 7.86 -4.49 4.50
C ILE A 84 7.80 -5.94 4.03
N LYS A 85 6.63 -6.58 4.14
CA LYS A 85 6.44 -7.95 3.64
C LYS A 85 6.66 -8.07 2.14
N ASP A 86 6.16 -7.11 1.35
CA ASP A 86 6.40 -7.07 -0.08
C ASP A 86 7.88 -6.91 -0.40
N TYR A 87 8.56 -5.95 0.26
CA TYR A 87 9.99 -5.69 0.07
C TYR A 87 10.85 -6.92 0.42
N MET A 88 10.57 -7.57 1.54
CA MET A 88 11.28 -8.77 1.95
C MET A 88 11.10 -9.93 0.99
N LYS A 89 9.89 -10.09 0.46
CA LYS A 89 9.62 -11.11 -0.55
C LYS A 89 10.42 -10.84 -1.82
N GLU A 90 10.55 -9.59 -2.25
CA GLU A 90 11.41 -9.19 -3.37
C GLU A 90 12.89 -9.52 -3.12
N LEU A 91 13.36 -9.37 -1.87
CA LEU A 91 14.71 -9.75 -1.45
C LEU A 91 14.90 -11.27 -1.20
N GLY A 92 13.83 -12.07 -1.27
CA GLY A 92 13.89 -13.50 -0.95
C GLY A 92 14.06 -13.83 0.54
N LEU A 93 13.79 -12.86 1.43
CA LEU A 93 13.88 -13.03 2.88
C LEU A 93 12.59 -13.67 3.43
N HIS A 94 12.73 -14.53 4.44
CA HIS A 94 11.61 -15.25 5.06
C HIS A 94 11.15 -14.58 6.35
N GLU A 95 9.83 -14.61 6.62
CA GLU A 95 9.18 -13.98 7.77
C GLU A 95 9.70 -14.46 9.15
N LYS A 96 10.37 -15.63 9.20
CA LYS A 96 11.00 -16.14 10.43
C LYS A 96 12.22 -15.32 10.88
N GLU A 97 12.86 -14.57 9.99
CA GLU A 97 13.98 -13.67 10.32
C GLU A 97 13.50 -12.41 11.06
N LEU A 98 12.27 -11.96 10.79
CA LEU A 98 11.65 -10.70 11.26
C LEU A 98 11.31 -10.67 12.76
N LEU A 99 11.14 -11.84 13.38
CA LEU A 99 10.77 -11.94 14.80
C LEU A 99 11.94 -11.71 15.77
N LYS A 100 13.13 -11.42 15.24
CA LYS A 100 14.21 -10.87 16.06
C LYS A 100 13.93 -9.38 16.26
N GLU A 101 13.67 -8.97 17.49
CA GLU A 101 13.35 -7.58 17.86
C GLU A 101 14.36 -6.56 17.28
N GLU A 102 15.62 -6.97 17.10
CA GLU A 102 16.70 -6.16 16.52
C GLU A 102 16.49 -5.79 15.03
N LEU A 103 15.76 -6.61 14.26
CA LEU A 103 15.55 -6.40 12.82
C LEU A 103 14.39 -5.43 12.53
N TRP A 104 13.39 -5.36 13.41
CA TRP A 104 12.27 -4.44 13.24
C TRP A 104 12.70 -2.99 13.47
N GLU A 105 13.55 -2.74 14.46
CA GLU A 105 14.13 -1.41 14.70
C GLU A 105 15.03 -0.98 13.52
N ALA A 106 15.92 -1.88 13.06
CA ALA A 106 16.83 -1.58 11.94
C ALA A 106 16.10 -1.29 10.61
N VAL A 107 15.06 -2.06 10.28
CA VAL A 107 14.27 -1.86 9.05
C VAL A 107 13.34 -0.65 9.18
N SER A 108 12.86 -0.34 10.39
CA SER A 108 12.05 0.86 10.62
C SER A 108 12.85 2.14 10.39
N ASP A 109 14.14 2.15 10.73
CA ASP A 109 15.04 3.29 10.53
C ASP A 109 15.49 3.48 9.07
N GLU A 110 15.53 2.42 8.25
CA GLU A 110 15.86 2.54 6.81
C GLU A 110 14.64 2.89 5.93
N VAL A 111 13.42 2.69 6.43
CA VAL A 111 12.16 2.88 5.67
C VAL A 111 11.48 4.23 6.00
N ILE A 112 11.94 4.96 7.01
CA ILE A 112 11.48 6.31 7.42
C ILE A 112 12.50 7.37 7.02
#